data_AF-A0A022S336-F1
#
_entry.id   AF-A0A022S336-F1
#
_cell.length_a   1.000
_cell.length_b   1.000
_cell.length_c   1.000
_cell.angle_alpha   90.00
_cell.angle_beta   90.00
_cell.angle_gamma   90.00
#
_symmetry.space_group_name_H-M   'P 1'
#
loop_
_entity.id
_entity.type
_entity.pdbx_description
1 polymer ?
#
loop_
_entity_poly.entity_id
_entity_poly.type
_entity_poly.pdbx_seq_one_letter_code
_entity_poly.pdbx_strand_id
1 'polypeptide(L)'
;VCCGNGGDKLFQLAEGLLKKHITSHGLHEPEALSVYISLLEQQGKYGDALEILSGSLGSLMLIEVDKLRLQGRLLARAGDYAAAADIFQKVLELCPDDWESLLQYLGCLLEDDSILIKETDPVHTLKSIQSKNLHISDELFDSRMSSAVRFVQKLMETNSNSERCPYLAHLEIDRRKLLFGKGDADKVVEDLIQYFIRFGHLSCFTSDVEMVLEVLDTNKKSEFLKKLVKENEASSTDVPTKELGKSITVFKVQNLIGDVFALP
;
A
#
# COMPACT_ATOMS: atom_id res chain seq x y z
N VAL A 1 6.83 27.77 -23.51
CA VAL A 1 8.05 27.47 -24.29
C VAL A 1 9.03 26.85 -23.31
N CYS A 2 9.17 25.52 -23.19
CA CYS A 2 9.62 24.58 -24.20
C CYS A 2 8.80 23.27 -24.21
N CYS A 3 7.92 23.11 -25.20
CA CYS A 3 7.39 21.81 -25.58
C CYS A 3 8.32 21.25 -26.66
N GLY A 4 9.38 20.55 -26.26
CA GLY A 4 10.27 19.90 -27.20
C GLY A 4 10.97 18.72 -26.53
N ASN A 5 11.30 17.69 -27.32
CA ASN A 5 12.02 16.46 -26.95
C ASN A 5 13.44 16.70 -26.37
N GLY A 6 13.72 17.87 -25.79
CA GLY A 6 14.98 18.16 -25.10
C GLY A 6 15.19 17.27 -23.88
N GLY A 7 14.14 16.98 -23.11
CA GLY A 7 14.20 16.08 -21.95
C GLY A 7 14.64 14.67 -22.35
N ASP A 8 13.95 14.07 -23.33
CA ASP A 8 14.29 12.73 -23.82
C ASP A 8 15.73 12.62 -24.35
N LYS A 9 16.18 13.66 -25.06
CA LYS A 9 17.56 13.72 -25.55
C LYS A 9 18.59 13.82 -24.41
N LEU A 10 18.27 14.53 -23.33
CA LEU A 10 19.13 14.62 -22.16
C LEU A 10 19.20 13.27 -21.43
N PHE A 11 18.08 12.56 -21.31
CA PHE A 11 18.08 11.22 -20.71
C PHE A 11 18.90 10.22 -21.53
N GLN A 12 18.77 10.23 -22.86
CA GLN A 12 19.59 9.40 -23.74
C GLN A 12 21.10 9.71 -23.62
N LEU A 13 21.46 11.00 -23.53
CA LEU A 13 22.84 11.40 -23.32
C LEU A 13 23.38 10.94 -21.97
N ALA A 14 22.61 11.13 -20.89
CA ALA A 14 22.97 10.67 -19.55
C ALA A 14 23.19 9.16 -19.51
N GLU A 15 22.33 8.39 -20.20
CA GLU A 15 22.45 6.93 -20.26
C GLU A 15 23.72 6.52 -21.00
N GLY A 16 24.02 7.18 -22.13
CA GLY A 16 25.26 6.95 -22.88
C GLY A 16 26.50 7.24 -22.05
N LEU A 17 26.49 8.32 -21.27
CA LEU A 17 27.59 8.68 -20.36
C LEU A 17 27.77 7.64 -19.25
N LEU A 18 26.69 7.18 -18.63
CA LEU A 18 26.72 6.11 -17.63
C LEU A 18 27.24 4.80 -18.22
N LYS A 19 26.71 4.35 -19.36
CA LYS A 19 27.18 3.14 -20.05
C LYS A 19 28.68 3.21 -20.38
N LYS A 20 29.15 4.37 -20.84
CA LYS A 20 30.59 4.61 -21.08
C LYS A 20 31.40 4.53 -19.79
N HIS A 21 30.93 5.14 -18.70
CA HIS A 21 31.60 5.10 -17.40
C HIS A 21 31.68 3.65 -16.88
N ILE A 22 30.58 2.91 -16.90
CA ILE A 22 30.49 1.50 -16.50
C ILE A 22 31.51 0.66 -17.29
N THR A 23 31.59 0.86 -18.60
CA THR A 23 32.53 0.12 -19.47
C THR A 23 34.00 0.45 -19.16
N SER A 24 34.29 1.71 -18.80
CA SER A 24 35.66 2.20 -18.63
C SER A 24 36.20 2.00 -17.20
N HIS A 25 35.33 2.10 -16.20
CA HIS A 25 35.69 2.21 -14.80
C HIS A 25 34.89 1.28 -13.88
N GLY A 26 33.89 0.57 -14.40
CA GLY A 26 32.93 -0.17 -13.59
C GLY A 26 31.89 0.76 -12.94
N LEU A 27 31.06 0.18 -12.08
CA LEU A 27 30.12 0.87 -11.21
C LEU A 27 30.20 0.18 -9.86
N HIS A 28 30.49 0.92 -8.80
CA HIS A 28 30.74 0.34 -7.48
C HIS A 28 29.85 0.95 -6.40
N GLU A 29 29.28 2.12 -6.67
CA GLU A 29 28.47 2.88 -5.74
C GLU A 29 26.98 2.50 -5.89
N PRO A 30 26.29 2.12 -4.80
CA PRO A 30 24.87 1.78 -4.84
C PRO A 30 23.99 2.97 -5.24
N GLU A 31 24.40 4.20 -4.92
CA GLU A 31 23.72 5.43 -5.34
C GLU A 31 23.78 5.60 -6.86
N ALA A 32 24.91 5.24 -7.48
CA ALA A 32 25.08 5.35 -8.93
C ALA A 32 24.21 4.33 -9.68
N LEU A 33 24.04 3.12 -9.10
CA LEU A 33 23.04 2.16 -9.59
C LEU A 33 21.62 2.73 -9.49
N SER A 34 21.27 3.34 -8.34
CA SER A 34 19.94 3.93 -8.13
C SER A 34 19.63 5.03 -9.15
N VAL A 35 20.62 5.87 -9.47
CA VAL A 35 20.50 6.89 -10.53
C VAL A 35 20.30 6.23 -11.90
N TYR A 36 21.04 5.15 -12.18
CA TYR A 36 20.93 4.47 -13.47
C TYR A 36 19.55 3.82 -13.66
N ILE A 37 19.03 3.13 -12.64
CA ILE A 37 17.66 2.58 -12.68
C ILE A 37 16.63 3.70 -12.84
N SER A 38 16.71 4.76 -12.04
CA SER A 38 15.79 5.90 -12.14
C SER A 38 15.77 6.50 -13.55
N LEU A 39 16.96 6.63 -14.18
CA LEU A 39 17.09 7.14 -15.54
C LEU A 39 16.40 6.23 -16.57
N LEU A 40 16.47 4.92 -16.41
CA LEU A 40 15.80 3.97 -17.29
C LEU A 40 14.28 4.00 -17.08
N GLU A 41 13.82 4.15 -15.84
CA GLU A 41 12.40 4.32 -15.52
C GLU A 41 11.81 5.58 -16.16
N GLN A 42 12.52 6.71 -16.11
CA GLN A 42 12.10 7.96 -16.76
C GLN A 42 12.02 7.83 -18.29
N GLN A 43 12.77 6.89 -18.87
CA GLN A 43 12.71 6.57 -20.31
C GLN A 43 11.70 5.47 -20.66
N GLY A 44 10.99 4.91 -19.68
CA GLY A 44 10.09 3.77 -19.89
C GLY A 44 10.82 2.45 -20.21
N LYS A 45 12.13 2.37 -19.96
CA LYS A 45 12.98 1.19 -20.25
C LYS A 45 12.99 0.22 -19.06
N TYR A 46 11.81 -0.26 -18.67
CA TYR A 46 11.66 -1.11 -17.49
C TYR A 46 12.36 -2.48 -17.64
N GLY A 47 12.36 -3.05 -18.85
CA GLY A 47 13.09 -4.29 -19.15
C GLY A 47 14.60 -4.16 -18.92
N ASP A 48 15.21 -3.12 -19.48
CA ASP A 48 16.64 -2.82 -19.30
C ASP A 48 16.98 -2.64 -17.80
N ALA A 49 16.12 -1.96 -17.05
CA ALA A 49 16.29 -1.78 -15.60
C ALA A 49 16.25 -3.12 -14.84
N LEU A 50 15.31 -4.00 -15.20
CA LEU A 50 15.21 -5.35 -14.62
C LEU A 50 16.43 -6.22 -14.95
N GLU A 51 16.96 -6.12 -16.17
CA GLU A 51 18.19 -6.82 -16.56
C GLU A 51 19.38 -6.36 -15.72
N ILE A 52 19.52 -5.05 -15.48
CA ILE A 52 20.59 -4.49 -14.64
C ILE A 52 20.48 -4.98 -13.19
N LEU A 53 19.26 -4.99 -12.62
CA LEU A 53 19.02 -5.48 -11.26
C LEU A 53 19.23 -6.98 -11.11
N SER A 54 19.00 -7.75 -12.18
CA SER A 54 19.20 -9.20 -12.18
C SER A 54 20.66 -9.59 -12.47
N GLY A 55 21.42 -8.67 -13.08
CA GLY A 55 22.83 -8.85 -13.41
C GLY A 55 23.79 -8.56 -12.24
N SER A 56 25.08 -8.44 -12.58
CA SER A 56 26.16 -8.20 -11.61
C SER A 56 26.02 -6.87 -10.88
N LEU A 57 25.51 -5.82 -11.53
CA LEU A 57 25.30 -4.53 -10.89
C LEU A 57 24.24 -4.60 -9.78
N GLY A 58 23.24 -5.47 -9.92
CA GLY A 58 22.22 -5.69 -8.90
C GLY A 58 22.74 -6.20 -7.56
N SER A 59 24.00 -6.68 -7.47
CA SER A 59 24.61 -7.03 -6.18
C SER A 59 25.04 -5.81 -5.36
N LEU A 60 25.05 -4.61 -5.97
CA LEU A 60 25.30 -3.36 -5.24
C LEU A 60 24.13 -3.00 -4.32
N MET A 61 22.92 -3.51 -4.58
CA MET A 61 21.80 -3.40 -3.66
C MET A 61 21.93 -4.44 -2.55
N LEU A 62 22.51 -4.02 -1.42
CA LEU A 62 22.79 -4.91 -0.29
C LEU A 62 21.53 -5.35 0.47
N ILE A 63 20.49 -4.52 0.45
CA ILE A 63 19.22 -4.81 1.12
C ILE A 63 18.33 -5.55 0.12
N GLU A 64 18.22 -6.86 0.29
CA GLU A 64 17.46 -7.73 -0.61
C GLU A 64 15.99 -7.30 -0.73
N VAL A 65 15.38 -6.87 0.38
CA VAL A 65 13.99 -6.39 0.38
C VAL A 65 13.81 -5.15 -0.50
N ASP A 66 14.77 -4.22 -0.49
CA ASP A 66 14.71 -3.01 -1.33
C ASP A 66 14.90 -3.32 -2.80
N LYS A 67 15.76 -4.30 -3.10
CA LYS A 67 15.90 -4.85 -4.45
C LYS A 67 14.60 -5.47 -4.94
N LEU A 68 13.96 -6.31 -4.13
CA LEU A 68 12.67 -6.93 -4.45
C LEU A 68 11.58 -5.87 -4.65
N ARG A 69 11.47 -4.86 -3.77
CA ARG A 69 10.53 -3.74 -3.93
C ARG A 69 10.70 -3.06 -5.29
N LEU A 70 11.94 -2.74 -5.65
CA LEU A 70 12.26 -2.11 -6.92
C LEU A 70 11.93 -3.00 -8.12
N GLN A 71 12.24 -4.31 -8.06
CA GLN A 71 11.85 -5.28 -9.08
C GLN A 71 10.33 -5.36 -9.25
N GLY A 72 9.58 -5.45 -8.15
CA GLY A 72 8.11 -5.49 -8.18
C GLY A 72 7.53 -4.23 -8.82
N ARG A 73 8.04 -3.03 -8.47
CA ARG A 73 7.62 -1.77 -9.09
C ARG A 73 7.93 -1.71 -10.58
N LEU A 74 9.11 -2.14 -10.99
CA LEU A 74 9.50 -2.16 -12.41
C LEU A 74 8.64 -3.12 -13.23
N LEU A 75 8.34 -4.31 -12.70
CA LEU A 75 7.43 -5.27 -13.33
C LEU A 75 6.01 -4.70 -13.47
N ALA A 76 5.49 -4.06 -12.41
CA ALA A 76 4.19 -3.42 -12.44
C ALA A 76 4.13 -2.30 -13.49
N ARG A 77 5.18 -1.45 -13.58
CA ARG A 77 5.28 -0.40 -14.61
C ARG A 77 5.46 -0.95 -16.03
N ALA A 78 6.03 -2.15 -16.17
CA ALA A 78 6.10 -2.86 -17.44
C ALA A 78 4.77 -3.53 -17.83
N GLY A 79 3.75 -3.51 -16.97
CA GLY A 79 2.46 -4.16 -17.17
C GLY A 79 2.43 -5.65 -16.81
N ASP A 80 3.51 -6.21 -16.25
CA ASP A 80 3.54 -7.59 -15.75
C ASP A 80 3.07 -7.64 -14.29
N TYR A 81 1.78 -7.40 -14.10
CA TYR A 81 1.18 -7.35 -12.76
C TYR A 81 1.21 -8.70 -12.04
N ALA A 82 1.21 -9.81 -12.77
CA ALA A 82 1.28 -11.14 -12.17
C ALA A 82 2.67 -11.36 -11.53
N ALA A 83 3.75 -11.13 -12.30
CA ALA A 83 5.10 -11.25 -11.76
C ALA A 83 5.36 -10.22 -10.65
N ALA A 84 4.84 -8.99 -10.79
CA ALA A 84 4.94 -7.97 -9.75
C ALA A 84 4.28 -8.42 -8.43
N ALA A 85 3.06 -8.97 -8.50
CA ALA A 85 2.35 -9.48 -7.33
C ALA A 85 3.15 -10.58 -6.61
N ASP A 86 3.76 -11.51 -7.35
CA ASP A 86 4.62 -12.56 -6.78
C ASP A 86 5.85 -11.98 -6.06
N ILE A 87 6.46 -10.92 -6.62
CA ILE A 87 7.57 -10.23 -5.97
C ILE A 87 7.11 -9.50 -4.69
N PHE A 88 5.98 -8.79 -4.73
CA PHE A 88 5.46 -8.12 -3.53
C PHE A 88 5.05 -9.10 -2.44
N GLN A 89 4.55 -10.30 -2.78
CA GLN A 89 4.35 -11.36 -1.80
C GLN A 89 5.65 -11.73 -1.09
N LYS A 90 6.75 -11.92 -1.83
CA LYS A 90 8.07 -12.19 -1.23
C LYS A 90 8.54 -11.05 -0.32
N VAL A 91 8.31 -9.80 -0.73
CA VAL A 91 8.60 -8.63 0.12
C VAL A 91 7.82 -8.71 1.43
N LEU A 92 6.52 -9.00 1.37
CA LEU A 92 5.65 -9.06 2.55
C LEU A 92 5.92 -10.29 3.44
N GLU A 93 6.47 -11.38 2.89
CA GLU A 93 6.96 -12.49 3.69
C GLU A 93 8.24 -12.14 4.47
N LEU A 94 9.05 -11.20 3.98
CA LEU A 94 10.26 -10.72 4.65
C LEU A 94 10.01 -9.50 5.55
N CYS A 95 9.04 -8.66 5.18
CA CYS A 95 8.68 -7.41 5.82
C CYS A 95 7.14 -7.28 5.87
N PRO A 96 6.48 -8.06 6.74
CA PRO A 96 5.02 -8.11 6.84
C PRO A 96 4.37 -6.79 7.26
N ASP A 97 5.09 -5.87 7.91
CA ASP A 97 4.61 -4.53 8.28
C ASP A 97 4.80 -3.46 7.18
N ASP A 98 5.12 -3.87 5.94
CA ASP A 98 5.30 -2.98 4.78
C ASP A 98 3.97 -2.64 4.09
N TRP A 99 3.37 -1.53 4.50
CA TRP A 99 2.10 -1.05 3.97
C TRP A 99 2.17 -0.69 2.48
N GLU A 100 3.28 -0.14 2.01
CA GLU A 100 3.42 0.27 0.61
C GLU A 100 3.42 -0.95 -0.30
N SER A 101 4.24 -1.97 0.01
CA SER A 101 4.29 -3.21 -0.75
C SER A 101 2.95 -3.95 -0.73
N LEU A 102 2.20 -3.87 0.37
CA LEU A 102 0.85 -4.43 0.45
C LEU A 102 -0.12 -3.73 -0.51
N LEU A 103 -0.11 -2.39 -0.54
CA LEU A 103 -0.93 -1.65 -1.49
C LEU A 103 -0.55 -1.98 -2.94
N GLN A 104 0.75 -2.05 -3.25
CA GLN A 104 1.24 -2.44 -4.58
C GLN A 104 0.80 -3.87 -4.95
N TYR A 105 0.88 -4.83 -4.02
CA TYR A 105 0.38 -6.19 -4.22
C TYR A 105 -1.11 -6.22 -4.57
N LEU A 106 -1.95 -5.55 -3.78
CA LEU A 106 -3.39 -5.47 -4.04
C LEU A 106 -3.70 -4.71 -5.33
N GLY A 107 -2.92 -3.67 -5.65
CA GLY A 107 -2.98 -2.95 -6.91
C GLY A 107 -2.70 -3.84 -8.10
N CYS A 108 -1.64 -4.65 -8.05
CA CYS A 108 -1.28 -5.61 -9.10
C CYS A 108 -2.36 -6.69 -9.29
N LEU A 109 -2.95 -7.22 -8.21
CA LEU A 109 -4.02 -8.22 -8.32
C LEU A 109 -5.27 -7.71 -9.03
N LEU A 110 -5.50 -6.41 -8.96
CA LEU A 110 -6.66 -5.74 -9.54
C LEU A 110 -6.34 -4.99 -10.83
N GLU A 111 -5.07 -4.89 -11.21
CA GLU A 111 -4.60 -4.04 -12.32
C GLU A 111 -5.00 -2.56 -12.10
N ASP A 112 -4.92 -2.09 -10.85
CA ASP A 112 -5.27 -0.72 -10.45
C ASP A 112 -4.07 0.23 -10.57
N ASP A 113 -3.93 0.85 -11.74
CA ASP A 113 -2.85 1.80 -12.06
C ASP A 113 -2.77 3.00 -11.10
N SER A 114 -3.87 3.37 -10.41
CA SER A 114 -3.87 4.50 -9.49
C SER A 114 -2.98 4.30 -8.25
N ILE A 115 -2.66 3.04 -7.96
CA ILE A 115 -1.79 2.66 -6.84
C ILE A 115 -0.34 2.50 -7.32
N LEU A 116 -0.16 2.14 -8.60
CA LEU A 116 1.14 1.87 -9.20
C LEU A 116 1.88 3.16 -9.63
N ILE A 117 1.12 4.24 -9.90
CA ILE A 117 1.63 5.52 -10.41
C ILE A 117 1.48 6.60 -9.32
N LYS A 118 2.28 6.54 -8.26
CA LYS A 118 2.27 7.61 -7.21
C LYS A 118 3.51 8.49 -7.15
N GLU A 119 4.50 8.28 -8.01
CA GLU A 119 5.76 9.03 -7.91
C GLU A 119 6.03 9.90 -9.13
N THR A 120 5.41 11.09 -9.18
CA THR A 120 6.06 12.23 -9.88
C THR A 120 5.56 13.63 -9.49
N ASP A 121 4.46 13.80 -8.74
CA ASP A 121 3.98 15.14 -8.36
C ASP A 121 3.65 15.28 -6.86
N PRO A 122 4.45 16.04 -6.08
CA PRO A 122 4.23 16.24 -4.64
C PRO A 122 3.07 17.20 -4.31
N VAL A 123 2.35 17.73 -5.30
CA VAL A 123 1.34 18.79 -5.11
C VAL A 123 -0.11 18.28 -5.14
N HIS A 124 -0.36 17.04 -5.57
CA HIS A 124 -1.70 16.45 -5.59
C HIS A 124 -1.73 15.06 -4.95
N THR A 125 -1.28 15.00 -3.71
CA THR A 125 -1.52 13.84 -2.85
C THR A 125 -3.01 13.73 -2.53
N LEU A 126 -3.56 12.52 -2.72
CA LEU A 126 -4.84 12.05 -2.17
C LEU A 126 -6.13 12.47 -2.91
N LYS A 127 -6.31 12.02 -4.16
CA LYS A 127 -7.64 11.72 -4.72
C LYS A 127 -7.64 10.45 -5.58
N SER A 128 -7.22 9.30 -5.03
CA SER A 128 -7.65 8.01 -5.60
C SER A 128 -8.93 7.55 -4.89
N ILE A 129 -10.01 8.27 -5.18
CA ILE A 129 -11.37 7.94 -4.71
C ILE A 129 -12.07 6.99 -5.72
N GLN A 130 -11.43 6.63 -6.82
CA GLN A 130 -12.12 5.93 -7.91
C GLN A 130 -11.34 4.75 -8.46
N SER A 131 -11.22 3.68 -7.67
CA SER A 131 -11.13 2.31 -8.20
C SER A 131 -12.49 1.86 -8.78
N LYS A 132 -13.15 2.72 -9.58
CA LYS A 132 -14.46 2.46 -10.20
C LYS A 132 -14.37 1.94 -11.63
N ASN A 133 -13.16 1.90 -12.22
CA ASN A 133 -12.95 1.55 -13.63
C ASN A 133 -11.97 0.39 -13.80
N LEU A 134 -12.14 -0.67 -13.01
CA LEU A 134 -11.39 -1.89 -13.20
C LEU A 134 -12.17 -2.78 -14.18
N HIS A 135 -11.65 -2.96 -15.40
CA HIS A 135 -12.21 -3.85 -16.43
C HIS A 135 -11.97 -5.34 -16.10
N ILE A 136 -12.21 -5.74 -14.84
CA ILE A 136 -12.03 -7.11 -14.36
C ILE A 136 -13.39 -7.80 -14.26
N SER A 137 -13.48 -9.03 -14.76
CA SER A 137 -14.71 -9.83 -14.61
C SER A 137 -14.97 -10.15 -13.15
N ASP A 138 -16.24 -10.31 -12.79
CA ASP A 138 -16.67 -10.69 -11.45
C ASP A 138 -15.96 -11.94 -10.90
N GLU A 139 -15.84 -13.00 -11.71
CA GLU A 139 -15.20 -14.26 -11.32
C GLU A 139 -13.71 -14.07 -11.03
N LEU A 140 -13.02 -13.30 -11.89
CA LEU A 140 -11.60 -13.00 -11.71
C LEU A 140 -11.39 -12.14 -10.46
N PHE A 141 -12.24 -11.14 -10.22
CA PHE A 141 -12.20 -10.34 -8.99
C PHE A 141 -12.32 -11.21 -7.75
N ASP A 142 -13.32 -12.10 -7.70
CA ASP A 142 -13.56 -12.97 -6.55
C ASP A 142 -12.39 -13.92 -6.29
N SER A 143 -11.82 -14.48 -7.36
CA SER A 143 -10.64 -15.35 -7.29
C SER A 143 -9.40 -14.60 -6.74
N ARG A 144 -9.15 -13.38 -7.23
CA ARG A 144 -8.03 -12.53 -6.80
C ARG A 144 -8.20 -12.08 -5.35
N MET A 145 -9.39 -11.64 -4.94
CA MET A 145 -9.68 -11.27 -3.56
C MET A 145 -9.58 -12.47 -2.62
N SER A 146 -10.07 -13.65 -3.02
CA SER A 146 -9.93 -14.87 -2.21
C SER A 146 -8.46 -15.26 -2.01
N SER A 147 -7.63 -15.06 -3.05
CA SER A 147 -6.19 -15.30 -2.97
C SER A 147 -5.50 -14.29 -2.06
N ALA A 148 -5.88 -13.01 -2.13
CA ALA A 148 -5.41 -11.96 -1.23
C ALA A 148 -5.75 -12.26 0.24
N VAL A 149 -7.00 -12.66 0.53
CA VAL A 149 -7.43 -13.04 1.88
C VAL A 149 -6.59 -14.19 2.41
N ARG A 150 -6.40 -15.26 1.62
CA ARG A 150 -5.58 -16.42 2.04
C ARG A 150 -4.14 -16.02 2.34
N PHE A 151 -3.55 -15.16 1.52
CA PHE A 151 -2.20 -14.68 1.72
C PHE A 151 -2.08 -13.82 3.00
N VAL A 152 -2.98 -12.87 3.21
CA VAL A 152 -3.01 -12.02 4.41
C VAL A 152 -3.23 -12.86 5.67
N GLN A 153 -4.12 -13.85 5.63
CA GLN A 153 -4.32 -14.79 6.74
C GLN A 153 -3.04 -15.54 7.09
N LYS A 154 -2.33 -16.05 6.07
CA LYS A 154 -1.01 -16.68 6.27
C LYS A 154 -0.05 -15.71 6.96
N LEU A 155 0.04 -14.45 6.52
CA LEU A 155 0.90 -13.45 7.17
C LEU A 155 0.51 -13.19 8.63
N MET A 156 -0.78 -13.15 8.95
CA MET A 156 -1.27 -12.97 10.33
C MET A 156 -0.93 -14.17 11.22
N GLU A 157 -0.94 -15.39 10.67
CA GLU A 157 -0.63 -16.63 11.39
C GLU A 157 0.87 -16.83 11.62
N THR A 158 1.71 -16.41 10.67
CA THR A 158 3.17 -16.66 10.72
C THR A 158 3.96 -15.59 11.43
N ASN A 159 3.39 -14.40 11.64
CA ASN A 159 4.12 -13.25 12.16
C ASN A 159 3.58 -12.74 13.50
N SER A 160 4.27 -11.73 14.05
CA SER A 160 3.90 -11.18 15.36
C SER A 160 2.53 -10.52 15.33
N ASN A 161 1.74 -10.78 16.37
CA ASN A 161 0.47 -10.11 16.63
C ASN A 161 0.56 -8.57 16.77
N SER A 162 1.77 -8.04 16.92
CA SER A 162 2.06 -6.60 16.98
C SER A 162 2.19 -5.93 15.62
N GLU A 163 2.38 -6.71 14.55
CA GLU A 163 2.47 -6.16 13.19
C GLU A 163 1.08 -5.75 12.74
N ARG A 164 1.00 -4.52 12.24
CA ARG A 164 -0.26 -3.83 12.02
C ARG A 164 -0.74 -4.03 10.59
N CYS A 165 0.19 -3.98 9.63
CA CYS A 165 -0.09 -4.07 8.21
C CYS A 165 -0.93 -5.30 7.82
N PRO A 166 -0.70 -6.53 8.32
CA PRO A 166 -1.54 -7.68 7.94
C PRO A 166 -3.00 -7.52 8.36
N TYR A 167 -3.26 -6.91 9.52
CA TYR A 167 -4.64 -6.65 9.99
C TYR A 167 -5.29 -5.50 9.21
N LEU A 168 -4.52 -4.45 8.91
CA LEU A 168 -4.98 -3.35 8.07
C LEU A 168 -5.25 -3.81 6.63
N ALA A 169 -4.47 -4.76 6.13
CA ALA A 169 -4.65 -5.38 4.83
C ALA A 169 -6.01 -6.08 4.71
N HIS A 170 -6.47 -6.72 5.79
CA HIS A 170 -7.79 -7.34 5.81
C HIS A 170 -8.89 -6.30 5.59
N LEU A 171 -8.81 -5.16 6.28
CA LEU A 171 -9.75 -4.04 6.12
C LEU A 171 -9.68 -3.43 4.71
N GLU A 172 -8.49 -3.31 4.13
CA GLU A 172 -8.31 -2.79 2.79
C GLU A 172 -8.91 -3.72 1.73
N ILE A 173 -8.76 -5.04 1.87
CA ILE A 173 -9.41 -6.01 0.99
C ILE A 173 -10.94 -5.85 1.06
N ASP A 174 -11.50 -5.73 2.27
CA ASP A 174 -12.93 -5.55 2.44
C ASP A 174 -13.43 -4.19 1.92
N ARG A 175 -12.61 -3.14 2.02
CA ARG A 175 -12.84 -1.85 1.34
C ARG A 175 -12.94 -2.01 -0.17
N ARG A 176 -12.03 -2.78 -0.80
CA ARG A 176 -12.08 -3.05 -2.26
C ARG A 176 -13.34 -3.83 -2.64
N LYS A 177 -13.75 -4.81 -1.84
CA LYS A 177 -15.01 -5.54 -2.07
C LYS A 177 -16.23 -4.62 -2.00
N LEU A 178 -16.29 -3.70 -1.03
CA LEU A 178 -17.36 -2.72 -0.93
C LEU A 178 -17.42 -1.81 -2.17
N LEU A 179 -16.27 -1.32 -2.64
CA LEU A 179 -16.20 -0.50 -3.85
C LEU A 179 -16.69 -1.23 -5.11
N PHE A 180 -16.51 -2.55 -5.17
CA PHE A 180 -17.03 -3.41 -6.24
C PHE A 180 -18.48 -3.84 -6.06
N GLY A 181 -19.16 -3.43 -4.98
CA GLY A 181 -20.54 -3.84 -4.69
C GLY A 181 -20.66 -5.32 -4.24
N LYS A 182 -19.56 -5.94 -3.83
CA LYS A 182 -19.49 -7.35 -3.37
C LYS A 182 -19.13 -7.48 -1.89
N GLY A 183 -18.92 -6.36 -1.19
CA GLY A 183 -18.53 -6.34 0.22
C GLY A 183 -19.71 -6.45 1.16
N ASP A 184 -19.44 -6.94 2.36
CA ASP A 184 -20.38 -6.98 3.47
C ASP A 184 -20.03 -5.86 4.46
N ALA A 185 -20.83 -4.80 4.47
CA ALA A 185 -20.59 -3.64 5.33
C ALA A 185 -20.77 -3.96 6.83
N ASP A 186 -21.62 -4.92 7.18
CA ASP A 186 -21.75 -5.39 8.56
C ASP A 186 -20.47 -6.09 9.03
N LYS A 187 -19.91 -6.94 8.16
CA LYS A 187 -18.62 -7.59 8.42
C LYS A 187 -17.49 -6.56 8.55
N VAL A 188 -17.45 -5.54 7.68
CA VAL A 188 -16.43 -4.47 7.75
C VAL A 188 -16.49 -3.73 9.08
N VAL A 189 -17.69 -3.43 9.59
CA VAL A 189 -17.85 -2.79 10.91
C VAL A 189 -17.32 -3.69 12.03
N GLU A 190 -17.57 -4.99 11.97
CA GLU A 190 -17.03 -5.95 12.96
C GLU A 190 -15.50 -6.00 12.90
N ASP A 191 -14.92 -6.13 11.71
CA ASP A 191 -13.47 -6.18 11.52
C ASP A 191 -12.78 -4.88 11.97
N LEU A 192 -13.41 -3.72 11.77
CA LEU A 192 -12.94 -2.44 12.30
C LEU A 192 -12.89 -2.43 13.83
N ILE A 193 -13.86 -3.05 14.51
CA ILE A 193 -13.85 -3.18 15.97
C ILE A 193 -12.75 -4.13 16.42
N GLN A 194 -12.53 -5.25 15.73
CA GLN A 194 -11.41 -6.15 16.02
C GLN A 194 -10.05 -5.45 15.83
N TYR A 195 -9.93 -4.60 14.80
CA TYR A 195 -8.76 -3.76 14.59
C TYR A 195 -8.58 -2.74 15.74
N PHE A 196 -9.67 -2.14 16.25
CA PHE A 196 -9.62 -1.23 17.40
C PHE A 196 -9.20 -1.91 18.69
N ILE A 197 -9.73 -3.10 18.99
CA ILE A 197 -9.35 -3.87 20.18
C ILE A 197 -7.83 -4.06 20.22
N ARG A 198 -7.21 -4.30 19.05
CA ARG A 198 -5.78 -4.54 18.92
C ARG A 198 -4.95 -3.26 18.87
N PHE A 199 -5.32 -2.30 18.04
CA PHE A 199 -4.49 -1.14 17.68
C PHE A 199 -5.10 0.22 18.04
N GLY A 200 -6.28 0.24 18.67
CA GLY A 200 -7.00 1.47 19.00
C GLY A 200 -6.25 2.43 19.92
N HIS A 201 -5.28 1.93 20.68
CA HIS A 201 -4.40 2.75 21.51
C HIS A 201 -3.29 3.48 20.73
N LEU A 202 -3.06 3.11 19.45
CA LEU A 202 -2.04 3.72 18.61
C LEU A 202 -2.55 5.03 17.99
N SER A 203 -1.66 6.03 17.91
CA SER A 203 -2.00 7.35 17.38
C SER A 203 -2.37 7.36 15.89
N CYS A 204 -1.94 6.33 15.14
CA CYS A 204 -2.20 6.14 13.71
C CYS A 204 -3.56 5.50 13.41
N PHE A 205 -4.29 5.00 14.42
CA PHE A 205 -5.53 4.26 14.19
C PHE A 205 -6.50 5.04 13.29
N THR A 206 -6.72 6.33 13.59
CA THR A 206 -7.67 7.15 12.84
C THR A 206 -7.29 7.28 11.37
N SER A 207 -6.02 7.52 11.06
CA SER A 207 -5.54 7.60 9.67
C SER A 207 -5.58 6.26 8.94
N ASP A 208 -5.44 5.15 9.68
CA ASP A 208 -5.49 3.81 9.10
C ASP A 208 -6.89 3.47 8.58
N VAL A 209 -7.92 3.80 9.37
CA VAL A 209 -9.30 3.44 9.06
C VAL A 209 -10.03 4.48 8.20
N GLU A 210 -9.45 5.66 8.01
CA GLU A 210 -10.09 6.79 7.30
C GLU A 210 -10.61 6.38 5.92
N MET A 211 -9.75 5.76 5.10
CA MET A 211 -10.13 5.32 3.74
C MET A 211 -11.26 4.28 3.74
N VAL A 212 -11.31 3.41 4.77
CA VAL A 212 -12.36 2.40 4.93
C VAL A 212 -13.67 3.06 5.35
N LEU A 213 -13.60 4.06 6.23
CA LEU A 213 -14.77 4.81 6.65
C LEU A 213 -15.36 5.60 5.47
N GLU A 214 -14.55 6.14 4.56
CA GLU A 214 -15.05 6.89 3.40
C GLU A 214 -16.04 6.09 2.53
N VAL A 215 -15.87 4.77 2.41
CA VAL A 215 -16.73 3.90 1.59
C VAL A 215 -17.99 3.41 2.32
N LEU A 216 -18.09 3.61 3.63
CA LEU A 216 -19.27 3.27 4.42
C LEU A 216 -20.33 4.37 4.35
N ASP A 217 -21.60 3.95 4.36
CA ASP A 217 -22.72 4.88 4.50
C ASP A 217 -22.82 5.46 5.93
N THR A 218 -23.64 6.50 6.09
CA THR A 218 -23.82 7.19 7.37
C THR A 218 -24.36 6.28 8.47
N ASN A 219 -25.20 5.30 8.13
CA ASN A 219 -25.76 4.37 9.12
C ASN A 219 -24.67 3.45 9.67
N LYS A 220 -23.82 2.90 8.80
CA LYS A 220 -22.69 2.05 9.18
C LYS A 220 -21.60 2.80 9.93
N LYS A 221 -21.35 4.07 9.57
CA LYS A 221 -20.49 4.96 10.36
C LYS A 221 -21.02 5.16 11.79
N SER A 222 -22.31 5.46 11.93
CA SER A 222 -22.94 5.62 13.26
C SER A 222 -22.93 4.32 14.06
N GLU A 223 -23.17 3.18 13.41
CA GLU A 223 -23.10 1.86 14.04
C GLU A 223 -21.69 1.55 14.57
N PHE A 224 -20.67 1.75 13.72
CA PHE A 224 -19.27 1.59 14.10
C PHE A 224 -18.93 2.47 15.31
N LEU A 225 -19.31 3.76 15.28
CA LEU A 225 -19.03 4.68 16.37
C LEU A 225 -19.67 4.23 17.70
N LYS A 226 -20.93 3.77 17.67
CA LYS A 226 -21.61 3.23 18.87
C LYS A 226 -20.89 2.00 19.42
N LYS A 227 -20.47 1.08 18.56
CA LYS A 227 -19.70 -0.11 18.96
C LYS A 227 -18.34 0.28 19.54
N LEU A 228 -17.67 1.27 18.93
CA LEU A 228 -16.36 1.77 19.35
C LEU A 228 -16.39 2.38 20.75
N VAL A 229 -17.39 3.23 21.05
CA VAL A 229 -17.58 3.82 22.38
C VAL A 229 -17.84 2.74 23.42
N LYS A 230 -18.74 1.80 23.11
CA LYS A 230 -19.06 0.67 24.01
C LYS A 230 -17.82 -0.18 24.32
N GLU A 231 -16.99 -0.46 23.31
CA GLU A 231 -15.76 -1.24 23.50
C GLU A 231 -14.73 -0.48 24.35
N ASN A 232 -14.60 0.85 24.16
CA ASN A 232 -13.73 1.67 24.98
C ASN A 232 -14.16 1.70 26.46
N GLU A 233 -15.46 1.75 26.73
CA GLU A 233 -16.01 1.72 28.10
C GLU A 233 -15.86 0.36 28.79
N ALA A 234 -15.91 -0.73 28.02
CA ALA A 234 -15.76 -2.09 28.54
C ALA A 234 -14.30 -2.44 28.92
N SER A 235 -13.33 -1.74 28.33
CA SER A 235 -11.91 -2.03 28.46
C SER A 235 -11.30 -1.46 29.75
N SER A 236 -11.58 -2.07 30.92
CA SER A 236 -11.08 -1.61 32.24
C SER A 236 -9.80 -2.30 32.73
N THR A 237 -9.12 -3.07 31.87
CA THR A 237 -7.96 -3.90 32.24
C THR A 237 -6.65 -3.43 31.63
N ASP A 238 -6.67 -2.35 30.85
CA ASP A 238 -5.49 -1.84 30.15
C ASP A 238 -4.64 -0.95 31.06
N VAL A 239 -3.36 -0.80 30.70
CA VAL A 239 -2.47 0.17 31.37
C VAL A 239 -3.00 1.59 31.05
N PRO A 240 -2.97 2.55 32.00
CA PRO A 240 -3.59 3.87 31.81
C PRO A 240 -3.21 4.63 30.53
N THR A 241 -1.99 4.42 30.03
CA THR A 241 -1.53 5.02 28.77
C THR A 241 -2.28 4.48 27.55
N LYS A 242 -2.62 3.18 27.54
CA LYS A 242 -3.43 2.57 26.47
C LYS A 242 -4.89 3.01 26.55
N GLU A 243 -5.45 3.10 27.75
CA GLU A 243 -6.81 3.61 27.97
C GLU A 243 -6.96 5.06 27.47
N LEU A 244 -5.99 5.91 27.79
CA LEU A 244 -5.93 7.28 27.28
C LEU A 244 -5.80 7.29 25.74
N GLY A 245 -4.91 6.45 25.18
CA GLY A 245 -4.74 6.31 23.74
C GLY A 245 -6.03 5.92 23.02
N LYS A 246 -6.74 4.91 23.53
CA LYS A 246 -8.04 4.47 23.00
C LYS A 246 -9.09 5.58 23.08
N SER A 247 -9.15 6.31 24.20
CA SER A 247 -10.08 7.44 24.37
C SER A 247 -9.81 8.57 23.39
N ILE A 248 -8.54 8.90 23.13
CA ILE A 248 -8.15 9.88 22.09
C ILE A 248 -8.56 9.39 20.70
N THR A 249 -8.38 8.11 20.41
CA THR A 249 -8.80 7.50 19.14
C THR A 249 -10.30 7.60 18.93
N VAL A 250 -11.11 7.26 19.94
CA VAL A 250 -12.58 7.40 19.88
C VAL A 250 -12.97 8.84 19.54
N PHE A 251 -12.39 9.82 20.23
CA PHE A 251 -12.65 11.24 19.97
C PHE A 251 -12.27 11.66 18.55
N LYS A 252 -11.11 11.20 18.05
CA LYS A 252 -10.69 11.49 16.67
C LYS A 252 -11.63 10.87 15.62
N VAL A 253 -12.09 9.64 15.85
CA VAL A 253 -13.06 8.97 14.95
C VAL A 253 -14.41 9.68 14.97
N GLN A 254 -14.89 10.13 16.14
CA GLN A 254 -16.10 10.97 16.24
C GLN A 254 -16.00 12.22 15.38
N ASN A 255 -14.88 12.93 15.47
CA ASN A 255 -14.60 14.11 14.65
C ASN A 255 -14.56 13.79 13.16
N LEU A 256 -13.92 12.68 12.78
CA LEU A 256 -13.80 12.24 11.38
C LEU A 256 -15.17 11.90 10.76
N ILE A 257 -16.05 11.24 11.51
CA ILE A 257 -17.41 10.90 11.07
C ILE A 257 -18.31 12.15 11.00
N GLY A 258 -17.97 13.21 11.74
CA GLY A 258 -18.75 14.45 11.81
C GLY A 258 -19.83 14.45 12.89
N ASP A 259 -19.77 13.53 13.85
CA ASP A 259 -20.75 13.40 14.95
C ASP A 259 -20.34 14.22 16.19
N VAL A 260 -19.83 15.45 15.97
CA VAL A 260 -19.26 16.29 17.03
C VAL A 260 -20.35 17.00 17.85
N PHE A 261 -21.61 16.99 17.38
CA PHE A 261 -22.69 17.77 17.97
C PHE A 261 -23.73 16.97 18.77
N ALA A 262 -23.46 15.69 19.04
CA ALA A 262 -24.25 14.88 19.97
C ALA A 262 -23.48 14.63 21.28
N LEU A 263 -22.99 15.70 21.92
CA LEU A 263 -22.63 15.65 23.34
C LEU A 263 -23.86 16.09 24.16
N PRO A 264 -24.21 15.40 25.25
CA PRO A 264 -25.30 15.80 26.15
C PRO A 264 -25.05 17.16 26.81
#